data_AF-A0A137Q3Z9-F1
#
_entry.id   AF-A0A137Q3Z9-F1
#
_cell.length_a   1.000
_cell.length_b   1.000
_cell.length_c   1.000
_cell.angle_alpha   90.00
_cell.angle_beta   90.00
_cell.angle_gamma   90.00
#
_symmetry.space_group_name_H-M   'P 1'
#
loop_
_entity.id
_entity.type
_entity.pdbx_description
1 polymer ?
#
loop_
_entity_poly.entity_id
_entity_poly.type
_entity_poly.pdbx_seq_one_letter_code
_entity_poly.pdbx_strand_id
1 'polypeptide(L)'
;MKPDALHQILVKDWLQYPRPGYLRNILGTVTGYGLLTVTGDEHKQMRKAMNPAFSIPNLMAQTHMYWESIEGLVSILKDQLGTGPDGRVVHVYDWMSKVTLDIICETAFGYKTDSLHNPHNELAVAYEKLIALQSGAS
;
A
#
# COMPACT_ATOMS: atom_id res chain seq x y z
N MET A 1 -20.80 -13.14 4.58
CA MET A 1 -20.25 -13.50 5.91
C MET A 1 -21.02 -12.73 6.97
N LYS A 2 -21.35 -13.34 8.12
CA LYS A 2 -22.07 -12.65 9.21
C LYS A 2 -21.11 -11.76 10.03
N PRO A 3 -21.50 -10.55 10.48
CA PRO A 3 -20.64 -9.65 11.25
C PRO A 3 -20.04 -10.30 12.51
N ASP A 4 -20.83 -11.10 13.23
CA ASP A 4 -20.36 -11.77 14.44
C ASP A 4 -19.24 -12.78 14.18
N ALA A 5 -19.28 -13.47 13.03
CA ALA A 5 -18.23 -14.39 12.63
C ALA A 5 -16.92 -13.65 12.29
N LEU A 6 -17.02 -12.49 11.63
CA LEU A 6 -15.85 -11.64 11.35
C LEU A 6 -15.22 -11.11 12.65
N HIS A 7 -16.05 -10.67 13.59
CA HIS A 7 -15.56 -10.19 14.89
C HIS A 7 -14.91 -11.33 15.70
N GLN A 8 -15.50 -12.53 15.67
CA GLN A 8 -14.92 -13.70 16.32
C GLN A 8 -13.53 -14.01 15.74
N ILE A 9 -13.41 -14.07 14.41
CA ILE A 9 -12.18 -14.49 13.73
C ILE A 9 -11.10 -13.40 13.78
N LEU A 10 -11.45 -12.14 13.48
CA LEU A 10 -10.47 -11.06 13.26
C LEU A 10 -10.09 -10.32 14.56
N VAL A 11 -10.90 -10.41 15.61
CA VAL A 11 -10.71 -9.62 16.85
C VAL A 11 -10.58 -10.51 18.09
N LYS A 12 -11.58 -11.34 18.38
CA LYS A 12 -11.61 -12.13 19.63
C LYS A 12 -10.60 -13.28 19.62
N ASP A 13 -10.69 -14.13 18.60
CA ASP A 13 -9.97 -15.41 18.54
C ASP A 13 -8.89 -15.41 17.46
N TRP A 14 -8.36 -14.25 17.07
CA TRP A 14 -7.41 -14.13 15.96
C TRP A 14 -6.15 -15.01 16.09
N LEU A 15 -5.76 -15.39 17.33
CA LEU A 15 -4.68 -16.35 17.59
C LEU A 15 -5.02 -17.79 17.18
N GLN A 16 -6.30 -18.16 17.23
CA GLN A 16 -6.81 -19.47 16.79
C GLN A 16 -6.99 -19.55 15.27
N TYR A 17 -7.02 -18.40 14.60
CA TYR A 17 -7.15 -18.27 13.15
C TYR A 17 -5.91 -17.57 12.56
N PRO A 18 -4.71 -18.17 12.67
CA PRO A 18 -3.51 -17.58 12.10
C PRO A 18 -3.63 -17.49 10.57
N ARG A 19 -2.88 -16.55 9.98
CA ARG A 19 -2.80 -16.41 8.52
C ARG A 19 -2.44 -17.75 7.88
N PRO A 20 -3.08 -18.15 6.78
CA PRO A 20 -2.69 -19.34 6.03
C PRO A 20 -1.21 -19.31 5.65
N GLY A 21 -0.55 -20.47 5.62
CA GLY A 21 0.88 -20.58 5.32
C GLY A 21 1.27 -19.94 3.97
N TYR A 22 0.43 -20.11 2.93
CA TYR A 22 0.67 -19.48 1.63
C TYR A 22 0.70 -17.94 1.73
N LEU A 23 -0.22 -17.35 2.51
CA LEU A 23 -0.30 -15.91 2.70
C LEU A 23 0.92 -15.41 3.47
N ARG A 24 1.36 -16.16 4.48
CA ARG A 24 2.59 -15.86 5.22
C ARG A 24 3.82 -15.91 4.32
N ASN A 25 3.90 -16.87 3.40
CA ASN A 25 5.03 -17.02 2.47
C ASN A 25 5.08 -15.89 1.44
N ILE A 26 3.92 -15.53 0.85
CA ILE A 26 3.84 -14.39 -0.09
C ILE A 26 4.27 -13.10 0.60
N LEU A 27 3.71 -12.83 1.79
CA LEU A 27 4.08 -11.64 2.56
C LEU A 27 5.56 -11.68 2.98
N GLY A 28 6.09 -12.84 3.36
CA GLY A 28 7.50 -13.00 3.73
C GLY A 28 8.48 -12.85 2.58
N THR A 29 8.09 -13.20 1.36
CA THR A 29 8.93 -12.98 0.17
C THR A 29 9.13 -11.49 -0.08
N VAL A 30 8.13 -10.68 0.26
CA VAL A 30 8.10 -9.24 0.02
C VAL A 30 8.67 -8.45 1.19
N THR A 31 8.17 -8.68 2.40
CA THR A 31 8.51 -7.87 3.59
C THR A 31 9.51 -8.55 4.51
N GLY A 32 9.92 -9.79 4.20
CA GLY A 32 10.77 -10.58 5.07
C GLY A 32 10.12 -10.91 6.42
N TYR A 33 10.97 -11.04 7.43
CA TYR A 33 10.55 -11.24 8.81
C TYR A 33 10.09 -9.92 9.43
N GLY A 34 8.82 -9.84 9.84
CA GLY A 34 8.28 -8.62 10.41
C GLY A 34 6.79 -8.72 10.67
N LEU A 35 6.15 -7.57 10.89
CA LEU A 35 4.77 -7.48 11.37
C LEU A 35 3.76 -8.26 10.50
N LEU A 36 4.00 -8.42 9.20
CA LEU A 36 3.11 -9.18 8.31
C LEU A 36 3.31 -10.70 8.36
N THR A 37 4.42 -11.18 8.93
CA THR A 37 4.81 -12.60 8.94
C THR A 37 4.93 -13.21 10.33
N VAL A 38 5.11 -12.42 11.39
CA VAL A 38 5.09 -12.91 12.78
C VAL A 38 3.66 -13.04 13.32
N THR A 39 3.47 -13.89 14.33
CA THR A 39 2.18 -14.13 15.00
C THR A 39 2.37 -14.15 16.52
N GLY A 40 1.29 -14.13 17.30
CA GLY A 40 1.38 -14.26 18.75
C GLY A 40 1.97 -13.04 19.45
N ASP A 41 2.72 -13.27 20.53
CA ASP A 41 3.23 -12.19 21.38
C ASP A 41 4.31 -11.35 20.71
N GLU A 42 5.10 -11.95 19.81
CA GLU A 42 6.07 -11.20 19.01
C GLU A 42 5.38 -10.19 18.08
N HIS A 43 4.31 -10.62 17.41
CA HIS A 43 3.47 -9.70 16.63
C HIS A 43 2.91 -8.57 17.49
N LYS A 44 2.43 -8.88 18.71
CA LYS A 44 1.93 -7.85 19.64
C LYS A 44 3.04 -6.85 20.02
N GLN A 45 4.25 -7.33 20.29
CA GLN A 45 5.39 -6.48 20.65
C GLN A 45 5.81 -5.57 19.49
N MET A 46 5.99 -6.11 18.28
CA MET A 46 6.29 -5.32 17.09
C MET A 46 5.22 -4.27 16.81
N ARG A 47 3.93 -4.66 16.90
CA ARG A 47 2.81 -3.73 16.72
C ARG A 47 2.82 -2.62 17.75
N LYS A 48 3.07 -2.94 19.02
CA LYS A 48 3.14 -1.94 20.10
C LYS A 48 4.26 -0.93 19.85
N ALA A 49 5.39 -1.38 19.33
CA ALA A 49 6.52 -0.50 18.98
C ALA A 49 6.21 0.40 17.77
N MET A 50 5.48 -0.10 16.76
CA MET A 50 5.17 0.66 15.54
C MET A 50 3.98 1.63 15.68
N ASN A 51 2.96 1.29 16.48
CA ASN A 51 1.72 2.07 16.60
C ASN A 51 1.90 3.58 16.85
N PRO A 52 2.89 4.08 17.63
CA PRO A 52 3.10 5.51 17.82
C PRO A 52 3.30 6.28 16.51
N ALA A 53 4.02 5.71 15.53
CA ALA A 53 4.24 6.33 14.22
C ALA A 53 2.92 6.52 13.44
N PHE A 54 1.92 5.68 13.71
CA PHE A 54 0.59 5.71 13.10
C PHE A 54 -0.47 6.39 13.98
N SER A 55 -0.07 7.19 14.97
CA SER A 55 -1.01 8.00 15.76
C SER A 55 -1.60 9.12 14.90
N ILE A 56 -2.83 9.57 15.20
CA ILE A 56 -3.50 10.65 14.44
C ILE A 56 -2.60 11.89 14.30
N PRO A 57 -1.94 12.41 15.35
CA PRO A 57 -1.06 13.56 15.20
C PRO A 57 0.10 13.33 14.21
N ASN A 58 0.72 12.15 14.25
CA ASN A 58 1.82 11.82 13.34
C ASN A 58 1.34 11.62 11.90
N LEU A 59 0.17 10.98 11.71
CA LEU A 59 -0.45 10.83 10.39
C LEU A 59 -0.84 12.19 9.79
N MET A 60 -1.31 13.13 10.62
CA MET A 60 -1.63 14.49 10.18
C MET A 60 -0.35 15.29 9.88
N ALA A 61 0.72 15.08 10.64
CA ALA A 61 1.99 15.76 10.43
C ALA A 61 2.61 15.41 9.07
N GLN A 62 2.44 14.20 8.54
CA GLN A 62 2.99 13.78 7.24
C GLN A 62 2.14 14.18 6.02
N THR A 63 0.90 14.69 6.20
CA THR A 63 -0.02 14.96 5.08
C THR A 63 0.55 15.94 4.04
N HIS A 64 1.43 16.87 4.47
CA HIS A 64 2.09 17.82 3.56
C HIS A 64 2.98 17.11 2.53
N MET A 65 3.56 15.95 2.88
CA MET A 65 4.40 15.15 1.98
C MET A 65 3.57 14.50 0.85
N TYR A 66 2.26 14.38 1.01
CA TYR A 66 1.41 13.79 -0.04
C TYR A 66 1.18 14.76 -1.20
N TRP A 67 1.32 16.06 -0.95
CA TRP A 67 0.85 17.12 -1.85
C TRP A 67 1.55 17.07 -3.21
N GLU A 68 2.88 16.93 -3.23
CA GLU A 68 3.69 16.85 -4.45
C GLU A 68 3.24 15.68 -5.34
N SER A 69 3.07 14.49 -4.76
CA SER A 69 2.60 13.30 -5.48
C SER A 69 1.16 13.47 -6.01
N ILE A 70 0.26 14.04 -5.20
CA ILE A 70 -1.14 14.26 -5.60
C ILE A 70 -1.24 15.32 -6.70
N GLU A 71 -0.52 16.44 -6.60
CA GLU A 71 -0.51 17.48 -7.63
C GLU A 71 0.06 16.95 -8.95
N GLY A 72 1.13 16.15 -8.89
CA GLY A 72 1.67 15.46 -10.06
C GLY A 72 0.62 14.59 -10.76
N LEU A 73 -0.11 13.78 -9.99
CA LEU A 73 -1.20 12.97 -10.52
C LEU A 73 -2.32 13.84 -11.13
N VAL A 74 -2.74 14.91 -10.45
CA VAL A 74 -3.79 15.81 -10.96
C VAL A 74 -3.35 16.47 -12.28
N SER A 75 -2.10 16.88 -12.40
CA SER A 75 -1.55 17.45 -13.63
C SER A 75 -1.64 16.44 -14.78
N ILE A 76 -1.15 15.21 -14.55
CA ILE A 76 -1.19 14.13 -15.54
C ILE A 76 -2.62 13.84 -15.99
N LEU A 77 -3.57 13.74 -15.06
CA LEU A 77 -4.97 13.48 -15.39
C LEU A 77 -5.60 14.62 -16.19
N LYS A 78 -5.30 15.88 -15.86
CA LYS A 78 -5.75 17.05 -16.64
C LYS A 78 -5.22 17.01 -18.08
N ASP A 79 -3.95 16.71 -18.25
CA ASP A 79 -3.32 16.60 -19.56
C ASP A 79 -3.91 15.44 -20.37
N GLN A 80 -4.21 14.31 -19.70
CA GLN A 80 -4.86 13.17 -20.34
C GLN A 80 -6.27 13.49 -20.80
N LEU A 81 -7.04 14.25 -20.04
CA LEU A 81 -8.44 14.55 -20.37
C LEU A 81 -8.57 15.45 -21.60
N GLY A 82 -7.58 16.31 -21.88
CA GLY A 82 -7.59 17.20 -23.04
C GLY A 82 -8.83 18.11 -23.14
N THR A 83 -8.92 18.91 -24.20
CA THR A 83 -10.09 19.76 -24.50
C THR A 83 -10.96 19.18 -25.63
N GLY A 84 -10.86 17.87 -25.88
CA GLY A 84 -11.58 17.21 -26.98
C GLY A 84 -13.07 17.03 -26.66
N PRO A 85 -13.97 17.13 -27.64
CA PRO A 85 -15.42 17.10 -27.42
C PRO A 85 -15.96 15.75 -26.92
N ASP A 86 -15.24 14.64 -27.14
CA ASP A 86 -15.77 13.28 -26.90
C ASP A 86 -15.38 12.65 -25.56
N GLY A 87 -14.68 13.37 -24.67
CA GLY A 87 -14.22 12.83 -23.40
C GLY A 87 -13.21 11.68 -23.58
N ARG A 88 -12.60 11.21 -22.47
CA ARG A 88 -11.58 10.16 -22.51
C ARG A 88 -11.77 9.16 -21.38
N VAL A 89 -11.63 7.87 -21.71
CA VAL A 89 -11.56 6.80 -20.72
C VAL A 89 -10.12 6.70 -20.23
N VAL A 90 -9.92 6.81 -18.92
CA VAL A 90 -8.61 6.73 -18.25
C VAL A 90 -8.58 5.53 -17.32
N HIS A 91 -7.53 4.72 -17.41
CA HIS A 91 -7.30 3.60 -16.50
C HIS A 91 -6.71 4.12 -15.17
N VAL A 92 -7.59 4.43 -14.22
CA VAL A 92 -7.20 5.10 -12.95
C VAL A 92 -6.42 4.18 -12.02
N TYR A 93 -6.55 2.86 -12.15
CA TYR A 93 -5.88 1.89 -11.27
C TYR A 93 -4.36 2.05 -11.27
N ASP A 94 -3.73 2.19 -12.45
CA ASP A 94 -2.27 2.30 -12.58
C ASP A 94 -1.77 3.61 -11.97
N TRP A 95 -2.53 4.68 -12.14
CA TRP A 95 -2.22 6.00 -11.57
C TRP A 95 -2.34 6.01 -10.05
N MET A 96 -3.36 5.35 -9.51
CA MET A 96 -3.53 5.18 -8.06
C MET A 96 -2.43 4.30 -7.47
N SER A 97 -2.02 3.25 -8.18
CA SER A 97 -0.89 2.40 -7.78
C SER A 97 0.41 3.22 -7.67
N LYS A 98 0.72 4.04 -8.67
CA LYS A 98 1.93 4.89 -8.70
C LYS A 98 1.93 5.97 -7.61
N VAL A 99 0.84 6.74 -7.50
CA VAL A 99 0.78 7.81 -6.48
C VAL A 99 0.85 7.25 -5.07
N THR A 100 0.25 6.08 -4.82
CA THR A 100 0.32 5.45 -3.48
C THR A 100 1.70 4.90 -3.18
N LEU A 101 2.42 4.40 -4.19
CA LEU A 101 3.83 4.03 -4.07
C LEU A 101 4.71 5.25 -3.72
N ASP A 102 4.55 6.36 -4.46
CA ASP A 102 5.33 7.58 -4.21
C ASP A 102 5.08 8.13 -2.80
N ILE A 103 3.82 8.18 -2.36
CA ILE A 103 3.46 8.63 -1.02
C ILE A 103 4.08 7.74 0.06
N ILE A 104 3.97 6.41 -0.04
CA ILE A 104 4.52 5.52 1.00
C ILE A 104 6.05 5.53 0.99
N CYS A 105 6.68 5.60 -0.19
CA CYS A 105 8.13 5.69 -0.32
C CYS A 105 8.68 6.96 0.33
N GLU A 106 8.03 8.09 0.09
CA GLU A 106 8.44 9.37 0.65
C GLU A 106 8.20 9.44 2.16
N THR A 107 7.01 9.02 2.61
CA THR A 107 6.60 9.19 4.02
C THR A 107 7.19 8.16 4.97
N ALA A 108 7.31 6.90 4.54
CA ALA A 108 7.84 5.84 5.40
C ALA A 108 9.36 5.69 5.29
N PHE A 109 9.95 5.99 4.13
CA PHE A 109 11.36 5.71 3.86
C PHE A 109 12.20 6.95 3.47
N GLY A 110 11.57 8.12 3.33
CA GLY A 110 12.27 9.33 2.89
C GLY A 110 12.80 9.24 1.47
N TYR A 111 12.20 8.38 0.63
CA TYR A 111 12.67 8.08 -0.71
C TYR A 111 11.69 8.59 -1.77
N LYS A 112 12.19 9.38 -2.73
CA LYS A 112 11.39 9.86 -3.86
C LYS A 112 11.55 8.91 -5.06
N THR A 113 10.52 8.10 -5.32
CA THR A 113 10.46 7.20 -6.49
C THR A 113 10.17 7.92 -7.80
N ASP A 114 9.34 8.95 -7.77
CA ASP A 114 8.82 9.63 -8.97
C ASP A 114 8.22 8.64 -9.99
N SER A 115 7.44 7.67 -9.50
CA SER A 115 6.85 6.62 -10.35
C SER A 115 5.78 7.14 -11.31
N LEU A 116 5.22 8.32 -11.03
CA LEU A 116 4.29 9.03 -11.91
C LEU A 116 4.94 9.45 -13.24
N HIS A 117 6.18 9.91 -13.22
CA HIS A 117 6.90 10.36 -14.43
C HIS A 117 7.94 9.35 -14.92
N ASN A 118 8.51 8.55 -14.02
CA ASN A 118 9.49 7.52 -14.33
C ASN A 118 9.01 6.12 -13.90
N PRO A 119 8.13 5.47 -14.69
CA PRO A 119 7.52 4.19 -14.33
C PRO A 119 8.51 3.01 -14.36
N HIS A 120 9.72 3.19 -14.87
CA HIS A 120 10.72 2.12 -15.01
C HIS A 120 11.84 2.20 -13.97
N ASN A 121 11.65 2.94 -12.88
CA ASN A 121 12.58 2.87 -11.76
C ASN A 121 12.53 1.49 -11.08
N GLU A 122 13.64 1.08 -10.46
CA GLU A 122 13.79 -0.27 -9.90
C GLU A 122 12.69 -0.64 -8.90
N LEU A 123 12.27 0.31 -8.07
CA LEU A 123 11.22 0.11 -7.07
C LEU A 123 9.83 -0.01 -7.70
N ALA A 124 9.51 0.81 -8.70
CA ALA A 124 8.25 0.72 -9.44
C ALA A 124 8.13 -0.65 -10.14
N VAL A 125 9.19 -1.12 -10.79
CA VAL A 125 9.22 -2.44 -11.44
C VAL A 125 9.09 -3.57 -10.41
N ALA A 126 9.77 -3.48 -9.27
CA ALA A 126 9.63 -4.45 -8.19
C ALA A 126 8.20 -4.46 -7.60
N TYR A 127 7.61 -3.28 -7.46
CA TYR A 127 6.25 -3.10 -6.95
C TYR A 127 5.18 -3.64 -7.90
N GLU A 128 5.32 -3.44 -9.22
CA GLU A 128 4.42 -4.02 -10.23
C GLU A 128 4.47 -5.56 -10.19
N LYS A 129 5.67 -6.14 -10.11
CA LYS A 129 5.83 -7.60 -9.96
C LYS A 129 5.15 -8.12 -8.69
N LEU A 130 5.27 -7.38 -7.60
CA LEU A 130 4.66 -7.72 -6.32
C LEU A 130 3.13 -7.67 -6.37
N ILE A 131 2.54 -6.63 -6.97
CA ILE A 131 1.09 -6.53 -7.14
C ILE A 131 0.58 -7.69 -7.99
N ALA A 132 1.31 -8.06 -9.05
CA ALA A 132 0.95 -9.18 -9.91
C ALA A 132 0.90 -10.54 -9.17
N LEU A 133 1.65 -10.69 -8.06
CA LEU A 133 1.57 -11.90 -7.22
C LEU A 133 0.24 -12.01 -6.47
N GLN A 134 -0.47 -10.89 -6.25
CA GLN A 134 -1.75 -10.88 -5.53
C GLN A 134 -2.93 -11.30 -6.42
N SER A 135 -2.86 -11.03 -7.73
CA SER A 135 -3.93 -11.34 -8.68
C SER A 135 -4.06 -12.84 -9.00
N GLY A 136 -3.08 -13.66 -8.59
CA GLY A 136 -2.94 -15.03 -9.11
C GLY A 136 -2.54 -14.95 -10.58
N ALA A 137 -1.58 -15.76 -11.00
CA ALA A 137 -1.22 -15.83 -12.41
C ALA A 137 -2.49 -16.08 -13.26
N SER A 138 -2.74 -15.22 -14.24
CA SER A 138 -3.54 -15.58 -15.41
C SER A 138 -2.72 -16.50 -16.30
#